data_AF-A0AAN3NZR8-F1
#
_entry.id   AF-A0AAN3NZR8-F1
#
_cell.length_a   1.000
_cell.length_b   1.000
_cell.length_c   1.000
_cell.angle_alpha   90.00
_cell.angle_beta   90.00
_cell.angle_gamma   90.00
#
_symmetry.space_group_name_H-M   'P 1'
#
loop_
_entity.id
_entity.type
_entity.pdbx_description
1 polymer ?
#
loop_
_entity_poly.entity_id
_entity_poly.type
_entity_poly.pdbx_seq_one_letter_code
_entity_poly.pdbx_strand_id
1 'polypeptide(L)'
;MYSSSRKRCPKTKWALKLLTAAFLAASPAAKSAVNNAYDALIIEARKGNTQPALSWFALKSALSNNQIADWLQIALWAGQDKQVITVYNRYRHQQLPARGYAAVAVAYRNLQQWQ
;
A
#
# COMPACT_ATOMS: atom_id res chain seq x y z
N MET A 1 -61.49 -8.20 -59.91
CA MET A 1 -60.31 -9.06 -59.71
C MET A 1 -59.94 -9.03 -58.24
N TYR A 2 -60.22 -10.09 -57.49
CA TYR A 2 -59.91 -10.18 -56.07
C TYR A 2 -59.30 -11.56 -55.82
N SER A 3 -58.03 -11.61 -55.42
CA SER A 3 -57.46 -12.83 -54.86
C SER A 3 -56.44 -12.45 -53.79
N SER A 4 -56.83 -12.81 -52.57
CA SER A 4 -56.13 -12.63 -51.31
C SER A 4 -55.08 -13.73 -51.15
N SER A 5 -53.84 -13.37 -50.81
CA SER A 5 -52.87 -14.35 -50.31
C SER A 5 -52.27 -13.85 -48.99
N ARG A 6 -52.79 -14.40 -47.89
CA ARG A 6 -52.23 -14.25 -46.54
C ARG A 6 -51.16 -15.31 -46.32
N LYS A 7 -49.92 -14.89 -46.05
CA LYS A 7 -48.90 -15.77 -45.46
C LYS A 7 -48.74 -15.44 -43.97
N ARG A 8 -48.77 -16.47 -43.13
CA ARG A 8 -48.74 -16.40 -41.66
C ARG A 8 -47.51 -17.16 -41.15
N CYS A 9 -46.70 -16.48 -40.31
CA CYS A 9 -45.81 -16.99 -39.23
C CYS A 9 -44.56 -17.87 -39.59
N PRO A 10 -43.54 -18.05 -38.70
CA PRO A 10 -43.53 -17.80 -37.24
C PRO A 10 -42.27 -17.15 -36.59
N LYS A 11 -42.53 -16.55 -35.41
CA LYS A 11 -41.78 -16.54 -34.12
C LYS A 11 -40.25 -16.64 -34.09
N THR A 12 -39.59 -15.65 -33.49
CA THR A 12 -38.49 -15.89 -32.52
C THR A 12 -38.54 -14.87 -31.39
N LYS A 13 -38.52 -15.41 -30.15
CA LYS A 13 -38.61 -14.69 -28.89
C LYS A 13 -37.20 -14.23 -28.49
N TRP A 14 -36.97 -12.94 -28.35
CA TRP A 14 -35.77 -12.43 -27.67
C TRP A 14 -36.18 -11.89 -26.29
N ALA A 15 -36.37 -12.81 -25.36
CA ALA A 15 -36.42 -12.49 -23.94
C ALA A 15 -35.00 -12.66 -23.39
N LEU A 16 -34.17 -11.62 -23.49
CA LEU A 16 -32.89 -11.61 -22.79
C LEU A 16 -33.05 -10.87 -21.46
N LYS A 17 -33.15 -11.66 -20.40
CA LYS A 17 -33.16 -11.21 -19.02
C LYS A 17 -31.81 -10.62 -18.66
N LEU A 18 -31.76 -9.34 -18.32
CA LEU A 18 -30.63 -8.75 -17.59
C LEU A 18 -31.01 -8.73 -16.11
N LEU A 19 -30.66 -9.82 -15.42
CA LEU A 19 -30.65 -9.87 -13.96
C LEU A 19 -29.43 -9.08 -13.48
N THR A 20 -29.67 -7.92 -12.88
CA THR A 20 -28.66 -7.08 -12.22
C THR A 20 -28.18 -7.80 -10.96
N ALA A 21 -27.12 -8.59 -11.07
CA ALA A 21 -26.42 -9.12 -9.92
C ALA A 21 -25.49 -8.04 -9.36
N ALA A 22 -25.93 -7.34 -8.31
CA ALA A 22 -25.06 -6.52 -7.47
C ALA A 22 -24.11 -7.46 -6.69
N PHE A 23 -22.99 -7.83 -7.32
CA PHE A 23 -21.90 -8.52 -6.63
C PHE A 23 -20.96 -7.46 -6.07
N LEU A 24 -21.06 -7.23 -4.75
CA LEU A 24 -20.12 -6.44 -3.95
C LEU A 24 -18.71 -7.03 -4.11
N ALA A 25 -17.95 -6.51 -5.07
CA ALA A 25 -16.56 -6.86 -5.26
C ALA A 25 -15.71 -6.16 -4.18
N ALA A 26 -15.62 -6.78 -3.00
CA ALA A 26 -14.44 -6.62 -2.16
C ALA A 26 -13.26 -7.32 -2.88
N SER A 27 -12.74 -6.68 -3.92
CA SER A 27 -11.68 -7.25 -4.76
C SER A 27 -10.35 -7.36 -3.99
N PRO A 28 -9.74 -8.55 -3.87
CA PRO A 28 -8.39 -8.69 -3.30
C PRO A 28 -7.31 -7.94 -4.11
N ALA A 29 -7.61 -7.61 -5.38
CA ALA A 29 -6.73 -6.81 -6.24
C ALA A 29 -6.38 -5.42 -5.66
N ALA A 30 -7.29 -4.81 -4.89
CA ALA A 30 -7.03 -3.52 -4.25
C ALA A 30 -5.96 -3.64 -3.15
N LYS A 31 -5.93 -4.75 -2.40
CA LYS A 31 -4.89 -5.01 -1.39
C LYS A 31 -3.54 -5.32 -2.04
N SER A 32 -3.53 -6.10 -3.12
CA SER A 32 -2.29 -6.41 -3.86
C SER A 32 -1.66 -5.18 -4.53
N ALA A 33 -2.45 -4.27 -5.08
CA ALA A 33 -1.93 -3.04 -5.70
C ALA A 33 -1.27 -2.10 -4.68
N VAL A 34 -1.85 -1.97 -3.47
CA VAL A 34 -1.27 -1.16 -2.38
C VAL A 34 0.04 -1.76 -1.87
N ASN A 35 0.11 -3.08 -1.73
CA ASN A 35 1.35 -3.77 -1.34
C ASN A 35 2.45 -3.55 -2.39
N ASN A 36 2.11 -3.64 -3.68
CA ASN A 36 3.05 -3.36 -4.77
C ASN A 36 3.59 -1.91 -4.71
N ALA A 37 2.72 -0.92 -4.50
CA ALA A 37 3.15 0.47 -4.39
C ALA A 37 4.07 0.71 -3.18
N TYR A 38 3.79 0.06 -2.05
CA TYR A 38 4.67 0.13 -0.88
C TYR A 38 6.02 -0.57 -1.12
N ASP A 39 6.00 -1.78 -1.68
CA ASP A 39 7.22 -2.54 -1.96
C ASP A 39 8.14 -1.80 -2.93
N ALA A 40 7.57 -1.11 -3.93
CA ALA A 40 8.32 -0.25 -4.84
C ALA A 40 9.08 0.87 -4.10
N LEU A 41 8.45 1.51 -3.09
CA LEU A 41 9.11 2.53 -2.27
C LEU A 41 10.31 1.94 -1.49
N ILE A 42 10.17 0.73 -0.96
CA ILE A 42 11.24 0.05 -0.23
C ILE A 42 12.39 -0.34 -1.16
N ILE A 43 12.08 -0.83 -2.37
CA ILE A 43 13.07 -1.18 -3.38
C ILE A 43 13.86 0.07 -3.82
N GLU A 44 13.18 1.18 -4.08
CA GLU A 44 13.83 2.42 -4.48
C GLU A 44 14.68 3.03 -3.34
N ALA A 45 14.20 2.96 -2.09
CA ALA A 45 14.96 3.40 -0.93
C ALA A 45 16.27 2.60 -0.76
N ARG A 46 16.26 1.29 -1.04
CA ARG A 46 17.49 0.46 -1.03
C ARG A 46 18.49 0.86 -2.12
N LYS A 47 18.03 1.44 -3.22
CA LYS A 47 18.89 2.01 -4.28
C LYS A 47 19.41 3.42 -3.93
N GLY A 48 19.05 3.95 -2.77
CA GLY A 48 19.42 5.29 -2.30
C GLY A 48 18.36 6.36 -2.52
N ASN A 49 17.28 6.07 -3.26
CA ASN A 49 16.17 7.00 -3.45
C ASN A 49 15.18 6.92 -2.26
N THR A 50 15.60 7.45 -1.12
CA THR A 50 14.90 7.32 0.16
C THR A 50 13.71 8.28 0.33
N GLN A 51 13.73 9.44 -0.33
CA GLN A 51 12.75 10.51 -0.13
C GLN A 51 11.28 10.12 -0.41
N PRO A 52 10.96 9.35 -1.46
CA PRO A 52 9.58 8.90 -1.70
C PRO A 52 9.04 8.06 -0.53
N ALA A 53 9.84 7.15 0.01
CA ALA A 53 9.45 6.31 1.14
C ALA A 53 9.27 7.16 2.41
N LEU A 54 10.21 8.06 2.71
CA LEU A 54 10.12 8.97 3.86
C LEU A 54 8.87 9.85 3.81
N SER A 55 8.56 10.41 2.64
CA SER A 55 7.33 11.19 2.45
C SER A 55 6.08 10.35 2.67
N TRP A 56 6.07 9.11 2.16
CA TRP A 56 4.94 8.20 2.35
C TRP A 56 4.71 7.87 3.83
N PHE A 57 5.78 7.59 4.59
CA PHE A 57 5.66 7.32 6.03
C PHE A 57 5.10 8.51 6.81
N ALA A 58 5.54 9.73 6.49
CA ALA A 58 5.10 10.95 7.16
C ALA A 58 3.59 11.24 6.96
N LEU A 59 3.01 10.80 5.84
CA LEU A 59 1.60 10.98 5.51
C LEU A 59 0.68 9.89 6.10
N LYS A 60 1.24 8.78 6.60
CA LYS A 60 0.45 7.67 7.12
C LYS A 60 0.09 7.88 8.59
N SER A 61 -1.20 7.78 8.88
CA SER A 61 -1.75 7.87 10.23
C SER A 61 -1.55 6.60 11.06
N ALA A 62 -1.49 5.44 10.41
CA ALA A 62 -1.28 4.15 11.04
C ALA A 62 -0.22 3.37 10.26
N LEU A 63 0.80 2.91 10.98
CA LEU A 63 1.89 2.09 10.46
C LEU A 63 1.97 0.81 11.28
N SER A 64 2.22 -0.31 10.60
CA SER A 64 2.60 -1.57 11.27
C SER A 64 4.02 -1.48 11.85
N ASN A 65 4.33 -2.33 12.83
CA ASN A 65 5.66 -2.38 13.44
C ASN A 65 6.77 -2.65 12.40
N ASN A 66 6.47 -3.41 11.35
CA ASN A 66 7.39 -3.64 10.23
C ASN A 66 7.65 -2.35 9.44
N GLN A 67 6.60 -1.60 9.11
CA GLN A 67 6.72 -0.33 8.40
C GLN A 67 7.42 0.74 9.24
N ILE A 68 7.21 0.75 10.56
CA ILE A 68 7.96 1.63 11.47
C ILE A 68 9.45 1.27 11.45
N ALA A 69 9.79 -0.02 11.49
CA ALA A 69 11.17 -0.46 11.36
C ALA A 69 11.79 -0.10 10.00
N ASP A 70 11.02 -0.20 8.91
CA ASP A 70 11.47 0.26 7.59
C ASP A 70 11.68 1.79 7.55
N TRP A 71 10.80 2.56 8.20
CA TRP A 71 10.99 4.02 8.33
C TRP A 71 12.29 4.35 9.06
N LEU A 72 12.54 3.73 10.21
CA LEU A 72 13.78 3.93 10.98
C LEU A 72 15.01 3.59 10.14
N GLN A 73 14.98 2.46 9.43
CA GLN A 73 16.09 2.01 8.60
C GLN A 73 16.35 2.92 7.39
N ILE A 74 15.29 3.35 6.70
CA ILE A 74 15.39 4.23 5.53
C ILE A 74 15.82 5.64 5.93
N ALA A 75 15.35 6.16 7.07
CA ALA A 75 15.80 7.44 7.60
C ALA A 75 17.30 7.42 7.93
N LEU A 76 17.79 6.30 8.48
CA LEU A 76 19.22 6.10 8.71
C LEU A 76 20.01 6.08 7.38
N TRP A 77 19.54 5.38 6.35
CA TRP A 77 20.18 5.42 5.02
C TRP A 77 20.24 6.82 4.42
N ALA A 78 19.23 7.65 4.70
CA ALA A 78 19.20 9.05 4.29
C ALA A 78 20.10 9.97 5.15
N GLY A 79 20.82 9.44 6.16
CA GLY A 79 21.62 10.23 7.09
C GLY A 79 20.80 11.09 8.05
N GLN A 80 19.51 10.79 8.24
CA GLN A 80 18.60 11.59 9.06
C GLN A 80 18.53 11.05 10.51
N ASP A 81 19.67 10.97 11.20
CA ASP A 81 19.75 10.36 12.54
C ASP A 81 18.79 11.00 13.55
N LYS A 82 18.58 12.32 13.49
CA LYS A 82 17.59 13.03 14.32
C LYS A 82 16.16 12.57 14.06
N GLN A 83 15.82 12.28 12.80
CA GLN A 83 14.51 11.76 12.42
C GLN A 83 14.34 10.33 12.95
N VAL A 84 15.38 9.50 12.86
CA VAL A 84 15.38 8.13 13.41
C VAL A 84 15.00 8.16 14.89
N ILE A 85 15.65 8.99 15.70
CA ILE A 85 15.34 9.13 17.14
C ILE A 85 13.94 9.67 17.38
N THR A 86 13.49 10.65 16.58
CA THR A 86 12.14 11.23 16.69
C THR A 86 11.05 10.18 16.43
N VAL A 87 11.21 9.38 15.37
CA VAL A 87 10.29 8.30 15.01
C VAL A 87 10.32 7.20 16.06
N TYR A 88 11.51 6.84 16.56
CA TYR A 88 11.66 5.87 17.63
C TYR A 88 10.92 6.32 18.89
N ASN A 89 11.14 7.54 19.35
CA ASN A 89 10.47 8.05 20.54
C ASN A 89 8.95 8.09 20.42
N ARG A 90 8.42 8.32 19.21
CA ARG A 90 6.98 8.22 18.94
C ARG A 90 6.44 6.80 19.09
N TYR A 91 7.20 5.79 18.68
CA TYR A 91 6.74 4.40 18.58
C TYR A 91 7.37 3.43 19.58
N ARG A 92 8.23 3.88 20.49
CA ARG A 92 8.99 3.04 21.44
C ARG A 92 8.13 2.17 22.37
N HIS A 93 6.85 2.50 22.50
CA HIS A 93 5.88 1.71 23.26
C HIS A 93 5.37 0.48 22.50
N GLN A 94 5.65 0.38 21.19
CA GLN A 94 5.33 -0.78 20.36
C GLN A 94 6.52 -1.75 20.31
N GLN A 95 6.23 -3.04 20.15
CA GLN A 95 7.27 -4.05 19.96
C GLN A 95 7.83 -3.97 18.53
N LEU A 96 8.99 -3.32 18.37
CA LEU A 96 9.61 -3.16 17.05
C LEU A 96 10.47 -4.37 16.67
N PRO A 97 10.57 -4.71 15.37
CA PRO A 97 11.56 -5.65 14.89
C PRO A 97 13.00 -5.21 15.20
N ALA A 98 13.91 -6.18 15.39
CA ALA A 98 15.32 -5.95 15.74
C ALA A 98 16.04 -4.93 14.82
N ARG A 99 15.74 -4.95 13.50
CA ARG A 99 16.30 -4.00 12.53
C ARG A 99 15.99 -2.53 12.84
N GLY A 100 14.83 -2.25 13.44
CA GLY A 100 14.47 -0.90 13.86
C GLY A 100 15.36 -0.44 15.01
N TYR A 101 15.58 -1.29 16.02
CA TYR A 101 16.49 -0.98 17.13
C TYR A 101 17.94 -0.82 16.66
N ALA A 102 18.39 -1.64 15.72
CA ALA A 102 19.72 -1.49 15.12
C ALA A 102 19.90 -0.11 14.47
N ALA A 103 18.89 0.35 13.71
CA ALA A 103 18.94 1.69 13.10
C ALA A 103 19.01 2.81 14.15
N VAL A 104 18.26 2.68 15.24
CA VAL A 104 18.25 3.63 16.36
C VAL A 104 19.59 3.66 17.09
N ALA A 105 20.19 2.50 17.35
CA ALA A 105 21.50 2.41 17.99
C ALA A 105 22.59 3.11 17.15
N VAL A 106 22.56 2.91 15.82
CA VAL A 106 23.47 3.60 14.91
C VAL A 106 23.23 5.11 14.92
N ALA A 107 21.97 5.57 14.93
CA ALA A 107 21.65 6.99 14.99
C ALA A 107 22.13 7.65 16.30
N TYR A 108 21.94 7.00 17.45
CA TYR A 108 22.47 7.46 18.73
C TYR A 108 24.00 7.57 18.70
N ARG A 109 24.69 6.55 18.17
CA ARG A 109 26.14 6.57 17.98
C ARG A 109 26.58 7.74 17.09
N ASN A 110 25.93 7.94 15.95
CA ASN A 110 26.27 9.00 15.00
C ASN A 110 26.10 10.40 15.62
N LEU A 111 25.10 10.58 16.48
CA LEU A 111 24.88 11.82 17.23
C LEU A 111 25.68 11.92 18.53
N GLN A 112 26.54 10.94 18.83
CA GLN A 112 27.34 10.87 20.05
C GLN A 112 26.48 10.93 21.34
N GLN A 113 25.28 10.38 21.26
CA GLN A 113 24.33 10.27 22.36
C GLN A 113 24.40 8.86 22.94
N TRP A 114 25.37 8.65 23.82
CA TRP A 114 25.59 7.39 24.51
C TRP A 114 24.58 7.30 25.66
N GLN A 115 23.48 6.57 25.44
CA GLN A 115 22.52 6.20 26.48
C GLN A 115 22.80 4.80 27.00
#